data_AF-A0AAU3Q7G6-F1
#
_entry.id   AF-A0AAU3Q7G6-F1
#
_cell.length_a   1.000
_cell.length_b   1.000
_cell.length_c   1.000
_cell.angle_alpha   90.00
_cell.angle_beta   90.00
_cell.angle_gamma   90.00
#
_symmetry.space_group_name_H-M   'P 1'
#
loop_
_entity.id
_entity.type
_entity.pdbx_description
1 polymer ?
#
loop_
_entity_poly.entity_id
_entity_poly.type
_entity_poly.pdbx_seq_one_letter_code
_entity_poly.pdbx_strand_id
1 'polypeptide(L)'
;MSETLRHVEQMVDENPRTDVSETFTEWRALLTELKDRLAARFELTRDPSTVDLEHYGDPETGPAGSLAAYTGPEVDWLVHSWIGDPGTGFVNLHLTLWLGPQARVPHLAIALLLWPEGWFYVDAVPRGDMVGDGDYFDSYYAELTERLVRALWGGDRVLPGPVA
;
A
#
# COMPACT_ATOMS: atom_id res chain seq x y z
N MET A 1 15.38 11.04 29.18
CA MET A 1 15.16 10.29 27.93
C MET A 1 15.40 11.26 26.81
N SER A 2 16.42 11.03 25.97
CA SER A 2 16.65 11.83 24.77
C SER A 2 15.55 11.48 23.77
N GLU A 3 14.71 12.44 23.43
CA GLU A 3 13.62 12.24 22.47
C GLU A 3 14.26 11.99 21.10
N THR A 4 14.15 10.76 20.59
CA THR A 4 14.73 10.34 19.30
C THR A 4 13.71 10.56 18.18
N LEU A 5 13.04 11.71 18.19
CA LEU A 5 12.08 12.08 17.17
C LEU A 5 12.86 12.74 16.03
N ARG A 6 12.92 12.06 14.89
CA ARG A 6 13.47 12.59 13.64
C ARG A 6 12.32 12.82 12.67
N HIS A 7 12.28 13.99 12.06
CA HIS A 7 11.32 14.29 11.01
C HIS A 7 11.74 13.59 9.71
N VAL A 8 10.75 13.23 8.89
CA VAL A 8 11.02 12.60 7.58
C VAL A 8 11.88 13.51 6.70
N GLU A 9 11.68 14.82 6.75
CA GLU A 9 12.53 15.81 6.05
C GLU A 9 14.00 15.66 6.45
N GLN A 10 14.31 15.59 7.75
CA GLN A 10 15.67 15.40 8.25
C GLN A 10 16.26 14.08 7.75
N MET A 11 15.46 13.02 7.74
CA MET A 11 15.90 11.72 7.21
C MET A 11 16.15 11.78 5.70
N VAL A 12 15.38 12.55 4.94
CA VAL A 12 15.60 12.74 3.50
C VAL A 12 16.88 13.54 3.24
N ASP A 13 17.11 14.62 3.99
CA ASP A 13 18.27 15.51 3.83
C ASP A 13 19.59 14.84 4.27
N GLU A 14 19.55 13.99 5.31
CA GLU A 14 20.71 13.28 5.83
C GLU A 14 21.16 12.11 4.93
N ASN A 15 20.28 11.60 4.07
CA ASN A 15 20.58 10.49 3.19
C ASN A 15 21.02 10.98 1.79
N PRO A 16 22.04 10.35 1.18
CA PRO A 16 22.44 10.68 -0.17
C PRO A 16 21.31 10.35 -1.15
N ARG A 17 21.14 11.23 -2.15
CA ARG A 17 20.32 10.94 -3.32
C ARG A 17 20.78 9.61 -3.94
N THR A 18 19.84 8.71 -4.10
CA THR A 18 20.08 7.32 -4.52
C THR A 18 19.14 7.00 -5.65
N ASP A 19 19.69 6.56 -6.78
CA ASP A 19 18.89 6.08 -7.90
C ASP A 19 18.17 4.80 -7.48
N VAL A 20 16.83 4.82 -7.56
CA VAL A 20 15.95 3.71 -7.21
C VAL A 20 15.12 3.25 -8.42
N SER A 21 15.54 3.60 -9.64
CA SER A 21 14.79 3.37 -10.88
C SER A 21 14.48 1.90 -11.15
N GLU A 22 15.42 1.00 -10.82
CA GLU A 22 15.24 -0.45 -10.95
C GLU A 22 14.08 -0.94 -10.07
N THR A 23 14.18 -0.74 -8.75
CA THR A 23 13.13 -1.13 -7.79
C THR A 23 11.81 -0.43 -8.07
N PHE A 24 11.84 0.84 -8.48
CA PHE A 24 10.65 1.57 -8.91
C PHE A 24 9.94 0.88 -10.08
N THR A 25 10.69 0.46 -11.10
CA THR A 25 10.14 -0.24 -12.27
C THR A 25 9.48 -1.56 -11.86
N GLU A 26 10.13 -2.33 -11.00
CA GLU A 26 9.60 -3.59 -10.48
C GLU A 26 8.31 -3.38 -9.68
N TRP A 27 8.32 -2.45 -8.73
CA TRP A 27 7.16 -2.20 -7.85
C TRP A 27 5.98 -1.64 -8.63
N ARG A 28 6.23 -0.76 -9.60
CA ARG A 28 5.18 -0.26 -10.50
C ARG A 28 4.56 -1.39 -11.32
N ALA A 29 5.36 -2.33 -11.82
CA ALA A 29 4.85 -3.49 -12.55
C ALA A 29 3.98 -4.38 -11.65
N LEU A 30 4.43 -4.65 -10.41
CA LEU A 30 3.66 -5.43 -9.43
C LEU A 30 2.31 -4.79 -9.09
N LEU A 31 2.28 -3.48 -8.82
CA LEU A 31 1.04 -2.76 -8.54
C LEU A 31 0.11 -2.72 -9.77
N THR A 32 0.67 -2.59 -10.97
CA THR A 32 -0.10 -2.64 -12.22
C THR A 32 -0.77 -4.00 -12.39
N GLU A 33 -0.02 -5.09 -12.20
CA GLU A 33 -0.58 -6.45 -12.27
C GLU A 33 -1.70 -6.64 -11.25
N LEU A 34 -1.50 -6.19 -10.00
CA LEU A 34 -2.52 -6.29 -8.98
C LEU A 34 -3.76 -5.46 -9.33
N LYS A 35 -3.60 -4.24 -9.84
CA LYS A 35 -4.70 -3.41 -10.33
C LYS A 35 -5.45 -4.08 -11.47
N ASP A 36 -4.78 -4.78 -12.38
CA ASP A 36 -5.43 -5.50 -13.48
C ASP A 36 -6.24 -6.70 -12.99
N ARG A 37 -5.76 -7.40 -11.96
CA ARG A 37 -6.55 -8.44 -11.28
C ARG A 37 -7.82 -7.87 -10.63
N LEU A 38 -7.74 -6.68 -10.02
CA LEU A 38 -8.92 -5.98 -9.48
C LEU A 38 -9.88 -5.56 -10.60
N ALA A 39 -9.36 -5.03 -11.71
CA ALA A 39 -10.17 -4.64 -12.87
C ALA A 39 -10.83 -5.84 -13.57
N ALA A 40 -10.25 -7.04 -13.46
CA ALA A 40 -10.90 -8.26 -13.93
C ALA A 40 -12.03 -8.75 -13.00
N ARG A 41 -12.00 -8.37 -11.72
CA ARG A 41 -13.01 -8.74 -10.72
C ARG A 41 -14.19 -7.77 -10.67
N PHE A 42 -13.95 -6.48 -10.86
CA PHE A 42 -14.96 -5.44 -10.71
C PHE A 42 -15.30 -4.78 -12.03
N GLU A 43 -16.56 -4.37 -12.19
CA GLU A 43 -16.93 -3.43 -13.23
C GLU A 43 -16.39 -2.04 -12.85
N LEU A 44 -15.47 -1.51 -13.66
CA LEU A 44 -14.78 -0.25 -13.39
C LEU A 44 -14.89 0.70 -14.58
N THR A 45 -15.19 1.95 -14.28
CA THR A 45 -15.16 3.09 -15.20
C THR A 45 -14.09 4.07 -14.75
N ARG A 46 -13.25 4.51 -15.68
CA ARG A 46 -12.24 5.54 -15.43
C ARG A 46 -12.92 6.87 -15.05
N ASP A 47 -12.49 7.48 -13.95
CA ASP A 47 -12.95 8.81 -13.58
C ASP A 47 -12.38 9.86 -14.57
N PRO A 48 -13.23 10.62 -15.30
CA PRO A 48 -12.79 11.60 -16.29
C PRO A 48 -11.87 12.68 -15.72
N SER A 49 -11.98 13.02 -14.43
CA SER A 49 -11.14 14.04 -13.79
C SER A 49 -9.67 13.67 -13.69
N THR A 50 -9.34 12.40 -13.93
CA THR A 50 -7.98 11.87 -13.83
C THR A 50 -7.36 11.51 -15.18
N VAL A 51 -8.02 11.84 -16.30
CA VAL A 51 -7.48 11.59 -17.65
C VAL A 51 -6.21 12.40 -17.87
N ASP A 52 -6.24 13.70 -17.56
CA ASP A 52 -5.07 14.58 -17.69
C ASP A 52 -3.97 14.28 -16.65
N LEU A 53 -4.25 13.40 -15.68
CA LEU A 53 -3.30 12.98 -14.65
C LEU A 53 -2.69 11.61 -14.94
N GLU A 54 -3.00 10.99 -16.09
CA GLU A 54 -2.41 9.70 -16.48
C GLU A 54 -0.88 9.79 -16.52
N HIS A 55 -0.34 10.95 -16.92
CA HIS A 55 1.08 11.29 -16.78
C HIS A 55 1.21 12.79 -16.51
N TYR A 56 2.02 13.18 -15.53
CA TYR A 56 2.39 14.57 -15.28
C TYR A 56 3.85 14.68 -14.85
N GLY A 57 4.45 15.86 -15.08
CA GLY A 57 5.89 16.05 -14.92
C GLY A 57 6.72 15.32 -15.98
N ASP A 58 8.03 15.24 -15.76
CA ASP A 58 8.97 14.59 -16.68
C ASP A 58 10.10 13.91 -15.89
N PRO A 59 10.14 12.56 -15.84
CA PRO A 59 11.15 11.82 -15.08
C PRO A 59 12.59 12.09 -15.51
N GLU A 60 12.81 12.54 -16.76
CA GLU A 60 14.15 12.82 -17.28
C GLU A 60 14.68 14.18 -16.82
N THR A 61 13.78 15.10 -16.46
CA THR A 61 14.14 16.49 -16.09
C THR A 61 13.75 16.85 -14.65
N GLY A 62 13.01 16.00 -13.94
CA GLY A 62 12.70 16.16 -12.54
C GLY A 62 11.56 15.26 -12.03
N PRO A 63 10.83 15.70 -10.99
CA PRO A 63 9.72 14.94 -10.45
C PRO A 63 8.58 14.73 -11.45
N ALA A 64 8.02 13.54 -11.42
CA ALA A 64 6.92 13.12 -12.27
C ALA A 64 5.93 12.24 -11.50
N GLY A 65 4.84 11.87 -12.15
CA GLY A 65 3.88 10.94 -11.58
C GLY A 65 2.78 10.53 -12.53
N SER A 66 1.92 9.68 -12.00
CA SER A 66 0.64 9.31 -12.61
C SER A 66 -0.42 9.15 -11.54
N LEU A 67 -1.66 9.45 -11.88
CA LEU A 67 -2.81 9.19 -11.03
C LEU A 67 -3.94 8.63 -11.87
N ALA A 68 -4.47 7.52 -11.38
CA ALA A 68 -5.49 6.76 -12.06
C ALA A 68 -6.62 6.34 -11.12
N ALA A 69 -7.77 7.02 -11.20
CA ALA A 69 -8.94 6.70 -10.39
C ALA A 69 -10.04 5.99 -11.22
N TYR A 70 -10.73 5.05 -10.60
CA TYR A 70 -11.82 4.29 -11.20
C TYR A 70 -12.95 4.11 -10.21
N THR A 71 -14.18 4.05 -10.71
CA THR A 71 -15.41 3.84 -9.91
C THR A 71 -16.25 2.73 -10.53
N GLY A 72 -17.20 2.18 -9.78
CA GLY A 72 -18.08 1.13 -10.27
C GLY A 72 -19.25 0.83 -9.34
N PRO A 73 -20.16 -0.08 -9.71
CA PRO A 73 -21.32 -0.42 -8.88
C PRO A 73 -20.95 -0.94 -7.49
N GLU A 74 -19.84 -1.68 -7.38
CA GLU A 74 -19.35 -2.22 -6.10
C GLU A 74 -18.19 -1.39 -5.49
N VAL A 75 -17.65 -0.43 -6.26
CA VAL A 75 -16.38 0.25 -5.97
C VAL A 75 -16.62 1.75 -5.91
N ASP A 76 -16.44 2.33 -4.72
CA ASP A 76 -16.50 3.78 -4.55
C ASP A 76 -15.32 4.43 -5.27
N TRP A 77 -14.09 3.98 -4.98
CA TRP A 77 -12.88 4.51 -5.61
C TRP A 77 -11.73 3.47 -5.61
N LEU A 78 -11.23 3.11 -6.78
CA LEU A 78 -9.93 2.45 -6.95
C LEU A 78 -8.92 3.50 -7.41
N VAL A 79 -7.79 3.63 -6.72
CA VAL A 79 -6.71 4.55 -7.10
C VAL A 79 -5.44 3.77 -7.35
N HIS A 80 -4.84 3.96 -8.52
CA HIS A 80 -3.51 3.50 -8.88
C HIS A 80 -2.66 4.74 -9.19
N SER A 81 -1.60 4.98 -8.45
CA SER A 81 -0.82 6.21 -8.63
C SER A 81 0.64 6.03 -8.25
N TRP A 82 1.46 6.95 -8.73
CA TRP A 82 2.79 7.17 -8.18
C TRP A 82 3.20 8.62 -8.36
N ILE A 83 4.13 9.08 -7.52
CA ILE A 83 4.76 10.39 -7.61
C ILE A 83 6.20 10.29 -7.11
N GLY A 84 7.11 10.99 -7.77
CA GLY A 84 8.50 11.10 -7.33
C GLY A 84 9.47 11.32 -8.47
N ASP A 85 10.75 11.22 -8.16
CA ASP A 85 11.85 11.26 -9.12
C ASP A 85 12.67 9.99 -8.88
N PRO A 86 12.53 8.92 -9.68
CA PRO A 86 13.26 7.67 -9.43
C PRO A 86 14.79 7.80 -9.55
N GLY A 87 15.27 8.74 -10.38
CA GLY A 87 16.69 8.89 -10.69
C GLY A 87 17.45 9.67 -9.64
N THR A 88 16.81 10.67 -9.01
CA THR A 88 17.37 11.25 -7.77
C THR A 88 16.94 10.48 -6.54
N GLY A 89 15.78 9.82 -6.62
CA GLY A 89 14.97 8.97 -5.74
C GLY A 89 13.98 9.73 -4.85
N PHE A 90 13.34 9.03 -3.90
CA PHE A 90 12.09 9.39 -3.24
C PHE A 90 10.93 9.21 -4.22
N VAL A 91 10.37 8.01 -4.20
CA VAL A 91 9.21 7.66 -5.01
C VAL A 91 8.16 6.98 -4.14
N ASN A 92 6.92 7.41 -4.31
CA ASN A 92 5.78 6.90 -3.57
C ASN A 92 4.76 6.32 -4.57
N LEU A 93 4.39 5.04 -4.41
CA LEU A 93 3.47 4.32 -5.29
C LEU A 93 2.30 3.77 -4.48
N HIS A 94 1.07 3.99 -4.95
CA HIS A 94 -0.15 3.58 -4.24
C HIS A 94 -1.03 2.71 -5.12
N LEU A 95 -1.64 1.72 -4.48
CA LEU A 95 -2.83 1.04 -4.99
C LEU A 95 -3.84 0.93 -3.85
N THR A 96 -5.00 1.56 -4.01
CA THR A 96 -6.10 1.47 -3.04
C THR A 96 -7.40 1.06 -3.72
N LEU A 97 -8.25 0.34 -2.99
CA LEU A 97 -9.59 -0.03 -3.42
C LEU A 97 -10.57 0.20 -2.26
N TRP A 98 -11.38 1.24 -2.41
CA TRP A 98 -12.50 1.57 -1.54
C TRP A 98 -13.79 1.00 -2.12
N LEU A 99 -14.46 0.17 -1.33
CA LEU A 99 -15.67 -0.56 -1.71
C LEU A 99 -16.91 0.24 -1.30
N GLY A 100 -17.95 0.17 -2.13
CA GLY A 100 -19.24 0.80 -1.87
C GLY A 100 -19.94 0.29 -0.59
N PRO A 101 -21.00 0.98 -0.12
CA PRO A 101 -21.67 0.71 1.15
C PRO A 101 -22.46 -0.62 1.21
N GLN A 102 -22.64 -1.31 0.08
CA GLN A 102 -23.40 -2.55 -0.02
C GLN A 102 -22.79 -3.75 0.73
N ALA A 103 -21.50 -3.70 1.07
CA ALA A 103 -20.79 -4.77 1.75
C ALA A 103 -20.01 -4.23 2.96
N ARG A 104 -19.73 -5.09 3.95
CA ARG A 104 -18.85 -4.75 5.07
C ARG A 104 -17.39 -5.17 4.85
N VAL A 105 -17.07 -5.77 3.70
CA VAL A 105 -15.70 -6.24 3.37
C VAL A 105 -14.67 -5.11 3.54
N PRO A 106 -13.51 -5.37 4.17
CA PRO A 106 -12.42 -4.40 4.30
C PRO A 106 -11.98 -3.79 2.97
N HIS A 107 -11.44 -2.58 3.02
CA HIS A 107 -10.80 -1.95 1.86
C HIS A 107 -9.38 -2.49 1.67
N LEU A 108 -8.81 -2.30 0.49
CA LEU A 108 -7.40 -2.58 0.24
C LEU A 108 -6.63 -1.26 0.24
N ALA A 109 -5.56 -1.18 1.02
CA ALA A 109 -4.61 -0.08 0.98
C ALA A 109 -3.19 -0.59 0.84
N ILE A 110 -2.51 -0.18 -0.23
CA ILE A 110 -1.10 -0.45 -0.46
C ILE A 110 -0.39 0.87 -0.74
N ALA A 111 0.62 1.18 0.07
CA ALA A 111 1.52 2.30 -0.14
C ALA A 111 2.96 1.80 -0.08
N LEU A 112 3.69 2.03 -1.17
CA LEU A 112 5.10 1.68 -1.31
C LEU A 112 5.90 2.97 -1.39
N LEU A 113 7.03 3.03 -0.67
CA LEU A 113 7.94 4.17 -0.67
C LEU A 113 9.36 3.68 -0.86
N LEU A 114 10.12 4.38 -1.71
CA LEU A 114 11.55 4.12 -1.93
C LEU A 114 12.36 5.34 -1.50
N TRP A 115 13.07 5.28 -0.34
CA TRP A 115 14.17 6.20 0.00
C TRP A 115 14.90 5.89 1.33
N PRO A 116 16.24 5.71 1.38
CA PRO A 116 17.05 5.03 0.36
C PRO A 116 16.72 3.52 0.28
N GLU A 117 16.05 2.98 1.29
CA GLU A 117 15.55 1.61 1.33
C GLU A 117 14.06 1.55 1.01
N GLY A 118 13.57 0.35 0.74
CA GLY A 118 12.17 0.09 0.48
C GLY A 118 11.34 0.05 1.77
N TRP A 119 10.25 0.82 1.77
CA TRP A 119 9.21 0.81 2.78
C TRP A 119 7.89 0.41 2.16
N PHE A 120 7.11 -0.39 2.88
CA PHE A 120 5.78 -0.78 2.44
C PHE A 120 4.78 -0.70 3.58
N TYR A 121 3.55 -0.34 3.23
CA TYR A 121 2.36 -0.46 4.04
C TYR A 121 1.33 -1.21 3.20
N VAL A 122 0.81 -2.30 3.74
CA VAL A 122 -0.23 -3.12 3.11
C VAL A 122 -1.24 -3.44 4.19
N ASP A 123 -2.50 -3.09 3.96
CA ASP A 123 -3.56 -3.29 4.95
C ASP A 123 -4.91 -3.63 4.32
N ALA A 124 -5.67 -4.42 5.06
CA ALA A 124 -7.09 -4.65 4.85
C ALA A 124 -7.84 -3.68 5.78
N VAL A 125 -8.09 -2.46 5.31
CA VAL A 125 -8.57 -1.37 6.16
C VAL A 125 -10.01 -1.65 6.63
N PRO A 126 -10.27 -1.68 7.94
CA PRO A 126 -11.57 -2.08 8.49
C PRO A 126 -12.67 -1.06 8.22
N ARG A 127 -13.88 -1.58 8.01
CA ARG A 127 -15.13 -0.83 7.88
C ARG A 127 -16.05 -0.96 9.10
N GLY A 128 -15.60 -1.71 10.10
CA GLY A 128 -16.30 -1.96 11.35
C GLY A 128 -15.34 -1.84 12.53
N ASP A 129 -15.91 -1.72 13.72
CA ASP A 129 -15.13 -1.73 14.96
C ASP A 129 -14.59 -3.14 15.21
N MET A 130 -13.26 -3.31 15.16
CA MET A 130 -12.62 -4.62 15.36
C MET A 130 -12.65 -5.11 16.81
N VAL A 131 -12.94 -4.22 17.77
CA VAL A 131 -12.98 -4.54 19.21
C VAL A 131 -14.42 -4.66 19.70
N GLY A 132 -15.28 -3.74 19.28
CA GLY A 132 -16.69 -3.69 19.66
C GLY A 132 -17.61 -4.62 18.87
N ASP A 133 -17.22 -5.03 17.66
CA ASP A 133 -17.98 -5.93 16.78
C ASP A 133 -17.16 -7.21 16.51
N GLY A 134 -17.26 -8.17 17.43
CA GLY A 134 -16.53 -9.44 17.33
C GLY A 134 -16.90 -10.25 16.09
N ASP A 135 -18.17 -10.24 15.68
CA ASP A 135 -18.63 -10.94 14.47
C ASP A 135 -17.96 -10.40 13.21
N TYR A 136 -17.72 -9.08 13.16
CA TYR A 136 -16.96 -8.44 12.09
C TYR A 136 -15.49 -8.88 12.07
N PHE A 137 -14.83 -8.89 13.23
CA PHE A 137 -13.46 -9.37 13.35
C PHE A 137 -13.33 -10.83 12.91
N ASP A 138 -14.22 -11.70 13.39
CA ASP A 138 -14.21 -13.12 13.07
C ASP A 138 -14.43 -13.37 11.57
N SER A 139 -15.30 -12.58 10.93
CA SER A 139 -15.61 -12.73 9.51
C SER A 139 -14.48 -12.32 8.56
N TYR A 140 -13.63 -11.36 8.94
CA TYR A 140 -12.68 -10.73 8.01
C TYR A 140 -11.22 -10.77 8.45
N TYR A 141 -10.93 -10.95 9.74
CA TYR A 141 -9.58 -10.82 10.29
C TYR A 141 -9.09 -12.05 11.02
N ALA A 142 -9.95 -12.79 11.73
CA ALA A 142 -9.51 -13.90 12.59
C ALA A 142 -8.58 -14.90 11.88
N GLU A 143 -8.98 -15.41 10.71
CA GLU A 143 -8.15 -16.37 9.95
C GLU A 143 -6.79 -15.77 9.54
N LEU A 144 -6.78 -14.54 9.02
CA LEU A 144 -5.54 -13.87 8.60
C LEU A 144 -4.62 -13.60 9.79
N THR A 145 -5.19 -13.11 10.89
CA THR A 145 -4.47 -12.87 12.15
C THR A 145 -3.85 -14.16 12.67
N GLU A 146 -4.60 -15.26 12.73
CA GLU A 146 -4.07 -16.55 13.16
C GLU A 146 -2.91 -17.02 12.28
N ARG A 147 -3.05 -16.91 10.95
CA ARG A 147 -2.00 -17.27 10.00
C ARG A 147 -0.74 -16.43 10.19
N LEU A 148 -0.89 -15.12 10.35
CA LEU A 148 0.24 -14.20 10.54
C LEU A 148 0.93 -14.42 11.89
N VAL A 149 0.18 -14.63 12.97
CA VAL A 149 0.75 -14.94 14.29
C VAL A 149 1.55 -16.24 14.25
N ARG A 150 1.02 -17.28 13.60
CA ARG A 150 1.76 -18.54 13.41
C ARG A 150 3.03 -18.33 12.61
N ALA A 151 2.94 -17.65 11.46
CA ALA A 151 4.06 -17.46 10.55
C ALA A 151 5.17 -16.54 11.08
N LEU A 152 4.81 -15.40 11.68
CA LEU A 152 5.75 -14.34 12.05
C LEU A 152 6.21 -14.44 13.50
N TRP A 153 5.29 -14.75 14.41
CA TRP A 153 5.61 -14.87 15.84
C TRP A 153 5.88 -16.30 16.29
N GLY A 154 5.81 -17.27 15.37
CA GLY A 154 6.06 -18.66 15.69
C GLY A 154 5.00 -19.20 16.63
N GLY A 155 3.72 -18.99 16.33
CA GLY A 155 2.61 -19.64 17.05
C GLY A 155 2.73 -21.17 17.13
N ASP A 156 3.53 -21.77 16.24
CA ASP A 156 3.87 -23.20 16.24
C ASP A 156 5.25 -23.50 16.88
N ARG A 157 5.97 -22.52 17.43
CA ARG A 157 7.27 -22.73 18.10
C ARG A 157 7.05 -23.43 19.44
N VAL A 158 7.57 -24.66 19.54
CA VAL A 158 7.79 -25.34 20.82
C VAL A 158 9.05 -24.74 21.45
N LEU A 159 8.87 -23.93 22.50
CA LEU A 159 10.00 -23.45 23.30
C LEU A 159 10.60 -24.64 24.08
N PRO A 160 11.93 -24.81 24.09
CA PRO A 160 12.54 -25.84 24.91
C PRO A 160 12.19 -25.58 26.38
N GLY A 161 11.65 -26.61 27.04
CA GLY A 161 11.38 -26.56 28.48
C GLY A 161 12.69 -26.31 29.26
N PRO A 162 12.61 -25.75 30.48
CA PRO A 162 13.78 -25.51 31.30
C PRO A 162 14.56 -26.81 31.51
N VAL A 163 15.87 -26.75 31.23
CA VAL A 163 16.78 -27.87 31.47
C VAL A 163 16.93 -27.99 32.99
N ALA A 164 16.58 -29.16 33.53
CA ALA A 164 16.66 -29.48 34.95
C ALA A 164 18.12 -29.62 35.44
#